data_AF-A0A381XF96-F1
#
_entry.id   AF-A0A381XF96-F1
#
_cell.length_a   1.000
_cell.length_b   1.000
_cell.length_c   1.000
_cell.angle_alpha   90.00
_cell.angle_beta   90.00
_cell.angle_gamma   90.00
#
_symmetry.space_group_name_H-M   'P 1'
#
loop_
_entity.id
_entity.type
_entity.pdbx_description
1 polymer ?
#
loop_
_entity_poly.entity_id
_entity_poly.type
_entity_poly.pdbx_seq_one_letter_code
_entity_poly.pdbx_strand_id
1 'polypeptide(L)'
;MSIVRRNIHGVAYHDPEQAYSGYTLFAPMFGRNVWLINMAGQVVHRWQMENVPGNYGKLLKNGNLLYAGKLMPSPLPEFGGNGGQLIEVD
;
A
#
# COMPACT_ATOMS: atom_id res chain seq x y z
N MET A 1 -22.25 -29.00 -9.15
CA MET A 1 -21.54 -27.71 -8.97
C MET A 1 -20.04 -27.98 -9.05
N SER A 2 -19.37 -27.54 -10.11
CA SER A 2 -17.91 -27.67 -10.23
C SER A 2 -17.28 -26.39 -9.69
N ILE A 3 -16.55 -26.49 -8.57
CA ILE A 3 -15.67 -25.41 -8.11
C ILE A 3 -14.43 -25.48 -8.97
N VAL A 4 -14.31 -24.55 -9.93
CA VAL A 4 -13.07 -24.35 -10.67
C VAL A 4 -12.03 -23.82 -9.68
N ARG A 5 -10.99 -24.62 -9.42
CA ARG A 5 -9.85 -24.22 -8.59
C ARG A 5 -9.15 -23.05 -9.31
N ARG A 6 -9.35 -21.83 -8.82
CA ARG A 6 -8.67 -20.64 -9.36
C ARG A 6 -7.16 -20.82 -9.13
N ASN A 7 -6.37 -20.81 -10.19
CA ASN A 7 -4.91 -20.81 -10.05
C ASN A 7 -4.49 -19.61 -9.20
N ILE A 8 -3.58 -19.86 -8.25
CA ILE A 8 -3.06 -18.82 -7.37
C ILE A 8 -2.12 -17.97 -8.22
N HIS A 9 -2.51 -16.72 -8.46
CA HIS A 9 -1.68 -15.75 -9.16
C HIS A 9 -1.03 -14.83 -8.12
N GLY A 10 0.30 -14.86 -8.00
CA GLY A 10 1.07 -14.03 -7.07
C GLY A 10 2.14 -14.82 -6.30
N VAL A 11 2.88 -14.12 -5.44
CA VAL A 11 3.85 -14.73 -4.52
C VAL A 11 3.06 -15.42 -3.40
N ALA A 12 3.09 -16.75 -3.38
CA ALA A 12 2.35 -17.57 -2.42
C ALA A 12 3.24 -18.49 -1.56
N TYR A 13 4.55 -18.47 -1.81
CA TYR A 13 5.54 -19.28 -1.10
C TYR A 13 6.49 -18.36 -0.34
N HIS A 14 6.72 -18.68 0.93
CA HIS A 14 7.65 -17.98 1.81
C HIS A 14 8.59 -19.00 2.43
N ASP A 15 9.88 -18.86 2.15
CA ASP A 15 10.96 -19.61 2.78
C ASP A 15 11.74 -18.68 3.71
N PRO A 16 11.64 -18.83 5.04
CA PRO A 16 12.29 -17.93 5.99
C PRO A 16 13.83 -17.93 5.92
N GLU A 17 14.45 -19.00 5.42
CA GLU A 17 15.92 -19.10 5.31
C GLU A 17 16.44 -18.40 4.05
N GLN A 18 15.59 -18.26 3.04
CA GLN A 18 15.95 -17.66 1.75
C GLN A 18 15.34 -16.27 1.52
N ALA A 19 14.36 -15.87 2.32
CA ALA A 19 13.68 -14.59 2.22
C ALA A 19 14.29 -13.52 3.15
N TYR A 20 14.34 -12.28 2.67
CA TYR A 20 14.66 -11.15 3.53
C TYR A 20 13.50 -10.90 4.52
N SER A 21 13.81 -10.88 5.81
CA SER A 21 12.83 -10.60 6.86
C SER A 21 12.39 -9.13 6.84
N GLY A 22 11.09 -8.88 6.92
CA GLY A 22 10.57 -7.53 7.00
C GLY A 22 9.06 -7.43 6.82
N TYR A 23 8.63 -6.25 6.38
CA TYR A 23 7.24 -5.96 6.08
C TYR A 23 7.11 -5.40 4.68
N THR A 24 5.99 -5.71 4.03
CA THR A 24 5.59 -5.05 2.79
C THR A 24 4.67 -3.88 3.13
N LEU A 25 5.10 -2.68 2.78
CA LEU A 25 4.23 -1.50 2.78
C LEU A 25 3.51 -1.43 1.43
N PHE A 26 2.18 -1.48 1.46
CA PHE A 26 1.36 -1.49 0.26
C PHE A 26 0.39 -0.31 0.23
N ALA A 27 0.55 0.56 -0.76
CA ALA A 27 -0.32 1.69 -1.06
C ALA A 27 -0.97 1.45 -2.44
N PRO A 28 -2.23 0.99 -2.51
CA PRO A 28 -2.88 0.61 -3.76
C PRO A 28 -3.23 1.84 -4.59
N MET A 29 -3.21 1.66 -5.91
CA MET A 29 -3.77 2.65 -6.82
C MET A 29 -5.28 2.76 -6.63
N PHE A 30 -5.76 3.99 -6.43
CA PHE A 30 -7.18 4.33 -6.19
C PHE A 30 -7.81 3.82 -4.89
N GLY A 31 -7.02 3.37 -3.91
CA GLY A 31 -7.52 3.09 -2.56
C GLY A 31 -7.43 4.31 -1.63
N ARG A 32 -8.02 4.19 -0.43
CA ARG A 32 -7.83 5.14 0.68
C ARG A 32 -7.12 4.50 1.88
N ASN A 33 -6.51 3.34 1.69
CA ASN A 33 -5.84 2.62 2.75
C ASN A 33 -4.39 2.39 2.36
N VAL A 34 -3.50 2.46 3.34
CA VAL A 34 -2.14 1.94 3.23
C VAL A 34 -2.00 0.82 4.26
N TRP A 35 -1.37 -0.28 3.87
CA TRP A 35 -1.24 -1.46 4.72
C TRP A 35 0.21 -1.81 4.97
N LEU A 36 0.50 -2.24 6.19
CA LEU A 36 1.72 -2.94 6.52
C LEU A 36 1.41 -4.43 6.64
N ILE A 37 2.09 -5.25 5.83
CA ILE A 37 1.83 -6.68 5.70
C ILE A 37 3.08 -7.43 6.15
N ASN A 38 2.94 -8.40 7.05
CA ASN A 38 4.05 -9.24 7.49
C ASN A 38 4.35 -10.36 6.49
N MET A 39 5.44 -11.10 6.71
CA MET A 39 5.86 -12.20 5.83
C MET A 39 4.85 -13.37 5.75
N ALA A 40 3.92 -13.49 6.71
CA ALA A 40 2.83 -14.46 6.68
C ALA A 40 1.61 -13.98 5.86
N GLY A 41 1.69 -12.80 5.23
CA GLY A 41 0.60 -12.20 4.46
C GLY A 41 -0.48 -11.55 5.33
N GLN A 42 -0.24 -11.38 6.63
CA GLN A 42 -1.21 -10.77 7.55
C GLN A 42 -1.03 -9.25 7.55
N VAL A 43 -2.14 -8.52 7.50
CA VAL A 43 -2.15 -7.07 7.72
C VAL A 43 -1.90 -6.82 9.20
N VAL A 44 -0.75 -6.25 9.54
CA VAL A 44 -0.38 -5.93 10.93
C VAL A 44 -0.66 -4.48 11.31
N HIS A 45 -0.77 -3.59 10.31
CA HIS A 45 -1.17 -2.20 10.52
C HIS A 45 -1.92 -1.67 9.30
N ARG A 46 -2.82 -0.72 9.52
CA ARG A 46 -3.61 -0.08 8.47
C ARG A 46 -3.80 1.40 8.79
N TRP A 47 -3.33 2.24 7.88
CA TRP A 47 -3.66 3.66 7.86
C TRP A 47 -4.86 3.90 6.95
N GLN A 48 -5.87 4.58 7.48
CA GLN A 48 -7.00 5.09 6.70
C GLN A 48 -6.74 6.55 6.35
N MET A 49 -6.72 6.87 5.05
CA MET A 49 -6.38 8.19 4.56
C MET A 49 -7.62 8.97 4.19
N GLU A 50 -7.61 10.26 4.52
CA GLU A 50 -8.61 11.21 4.03
C GLU A 50 -8.43 11.42 2.51
N ASN A 51 -7.19 11.49 2.05
CA ASN A 51 -6.83 11.69 0.65
C ASN A 51 -6.42 10.39 -0.04
N VAL A 52 -6.66 10.29 -1.36
CA VAL A 52 -6.19 9.14 -2.16
C VAL A 52 -4.66 9.16 -2.19
N PRO A 53 -3.97 8.10 -1.73
CA PRO A 53 -2.53 7.98 -1.87
C PRO A 53 -2.14 7.93 -3.34
N GLY A 54 -1.20 8.77 -3.74
CA GLY A 54 -0.57 8.86 -5.05
C GLY A 54 0.48 7.77 -5.27
N ASN A 55 0.07 6.50 -5.08
CA ASN A 55 0.85 5.28 -5.36
C ASN A 55 2.22 5.17 -4.66
N TYR A 56 2.52 6.03 -3.68
CA TYR A 56 3.80 6.02 -2.97
C TYR A 56 3.60 6.28 -1.48
N GLY A 57 4.27 5.48 -0.67
CA GLY A 57 4.36 5.62 0.77
C GLY A 57 5.72 5.10 1.26
N LYS A 58 6.21 5.67 2.36
CA LYS A 58 7.44 5.29 3.02
C LYS A 58 7.20 5.23 4.52
N LEU A 59 7.52 4.08 5.10
CA LEU A 59 7.58 3.95 6.55
C LEU A 59 8.88 4.62 7.05
N LEU A 60 8.73 5.61 7.91
CA LEU A 60 9.82 6.37 8.48
C LEU A 60 10.41 5.65 9.71
N LYS A 61 11.62 6.06 10.11
CA LYS A 61 12.32 5.44 11.26
C LYS A 61 11.59 5.61 12.59
N ASN A 62 10.73 6.64 12.71
CA ASN A 62 9.89 6.89 13.89
C ASN A 62 8.62 6.02 13.91
N GLY A 63 8.34 5.24 12.86
CA GLY A 63 7.13 4.43 12.74
C GLY A 63 5.99 5.11 11.97
N ASN A 64 6.12 6.41 11.67
CA ASN A 64 5.10 7.14 10.91
C ASN A 64 5.15 6.77 9.44
N LEU A 65 4.02 6.92 8.77
CA LEU A 65 3.92 6.81 7.33
C LEU A 65 4.02 8.20 6.69
N LEU A 66 5.02 8.39 5.84
CA LEU A 66 5.04 9.48 4.86
C LEU A 66 4.44 8.98 3.55
N TYR A 67 3.43 9.66 3.02
CA TYR A 67 2.84 9.30 1.73
C TYR A 67 2.64 10.50 0.81
N ALA A 68 2.68 10.23 -0.49
CA ALA A 68 2.32 11.22 -1.50
C ALA A 68 0.79 11.23 -1.62
N GLY A 69 0.14 12.36 -1.38
CA GLY A 69 -1.31 12.53 -1.51
C GLY A 69 -1.68 13.26 -2.79
N LYS A 70 -2.81 12.87 -3.40
CA LYS A 70 -3.45 13.67 -4.45
C LYS A 70 -4.06 14.93 -3.84
N LEU A 71 -3.78 16.10 -4.42
CA LEU A 71 -4.45 17.34 -4.04
C LEU A 71 -5.94 17.25 -4.42
N MET A 72 -6.82 17.65 -3.50
CA MET A 72 -8.27 17.71 -3.73
C MET A 72 -8.78 19.13 -3.42
N PRO A 73 -9.35 19.86 -4.41
CA PRO A 73 -9.51 19.48 -5.83
C PRO A 73 -8.17 19.39 -6.59
N SER A 74 -8.12 18.53 -7.62
CA SER A 74 -6.92 18.41 -8.46
C SER A 74 -6.85 19.55 -9.48
N PRO A 75 -5.68 20.18 -9.69
CA PRO A 75 -5.49 21.17 -10.75
C PRO A 75 -5.50 20.55 -12.16
N LEU A 76 -5.29 19.23 -12.27
CA LEU A 76 -5.24 18.49 -13.53
C LEU A 76 -6.18 17.28 -13.49
N PRO A 77 -7.51 17.46 -13.38
CA PRO A 77 -8.45 16.40 -12.99
C PRO A 77 -8.41 15.14 -13.87
N GLU A 78 -8.09 15.28 -15.15
CA GLU A 78 -8.03 14.18 -16.14
C GLU A 78 -6.71 13.40 -16.14
N PHE A 79 -5.68 13.91 -15.46
CA PHE A 79 -4.37 13.27 -15.42
C PHE A 79 -4.30 12.21 -14.30
N GLY A 80 -3.99 10.96 -14.63
CA GLY A 80 -3.93 9.87 -13.66
C GLY A 80 -2.78 9.99 -12.64
N GLY A 81 -1.66 10.61 -13.05
CA GLY A 81 -0.44 10.76 -12.25
C GLY A 81 -0.41 12.00 -11.36
N ASN A 82 -1.57 12.42 -10.83
CA ASN A 82 -1.65 13.62 -9.99
C ASN A 82 -1.10 13.37 -8.58
N GLY A 83 0.03 13.99 -8.26
CA GLY A 83 0.47 14.24 -6.89
C GLY A 83 0.05 15.64 -6.42
N GLY A 84 0.68 16.13 -5.36
CA GLY A 84 0.53 17.54 -4.96
C GLY A 84 0.80 17.81 -3.48
N GLN A 85 0.80 16.78 -2.64
CA GLN A 85 1.06 16.91 -1.21
C GLN A 85 1.94 15.76 -0.70
N LEU A 86 2.80 16.06 0.27
CA LEU A 86 3.46 15.06 1.11
C LEU A 86 2.86 15.17 2.50
N ILE A 87 2.37 14.05 3.03
CA ILE A 87 1.65 14.01 4.30
C ILE A 87 2.30 12.92 5.16
N GLU A 88 2.64 13.27 6.39
CA GLU A 88 3.08 12.32 7.42
C GLU A 88 1.91 12.04 8.36
N VAL A 89 1.65 10.75 8.63
CA VAL A 89 0.60 10.27 9.55
C VAL A 89 1.18 9.20 10.46
N ASP A 90 0.67 9.10 11.69
CA ASP A 90 0.99 8.00 12.61
C ASP A 90 0.13 6.75 12.36
#